data_AF-A0A2A6P7Y8-F1
#
_entry.id   AF-A0A2A6P7Y8-F1
#
_cell.length_a   1.000
_cell.length_b   1.000
_cell.length_c   1.000
_cell.angle_alpha   90.00
_cell.angle_beta   90.00
_cell.angle_gamma   90.00
#
_symmetry.space_group_name_H-M   'P 1'
#
loop_
_entity.id
_entity.type
_entity.pdbx_description
1 polymer ?
#
loop_
_entity_poly.entity_id
_entity_poly.type
_entity_poly.pdbx_seq_one_letter_code
_entity_poly.pdbx_strand_id
1 'polypeptide(L)'
;MNSQHEEHALAISVWESEGGAPNRSGRRYQYGRRFEGNRTYTIYHVFTGEAAKIGLWRMVGLSPRNAARALRILNNPQLASD
;
A
#
# COMPACT_ATOMS: atom_id res chain seq x y z
N MET A 1 -6.51 -27.86 11.61
CA MET A 1 -7.08 -27.42 10.32
C MET A 1 -7.66 -26.06 10.59
N ASN A 2 -7.14 -25.01 9.94
CA ASN A 2 -7.72 -23.69 10.06
C ASN A 2 -9.12 -23.73 9.43
N SER A 3 -10.07 -22.98 9.98
CA SER A 3 -11.39 -22.93 9.36
C SER A 3 -11.29 -22.19 8.02
N GLN A 4 -12.17 -22.48 7.06
CA GLN A 4 -12.22 -21.74 5.78
C GLN A 4 -12.31 -20.21 5.99
N HIS A 5 -12.94 -19.78 7.08
CA HIS A 5 -13.02 -18.37 7.46
C HIS A 5 -11.67 -17.76 7.82
N GLU A 6 -10.78 -18.52 8.48
CA GLU A 6 -9.44 -18.06 8.85
C GLU A 6 -8.53 -17.98 7.63
N GLU A 7 -8.62 -18.97 6.73
CA GLU A 7 -7.87 -18.95 5.46
C GLU A 7 -8.30 -17.77 4.58
N HIS A 8 -9.62 -17.50 4.50
CA HIS A 8 -10.13 -16.34 3.78
C HIS A 8 -9.70 -15.02 4.43
N ALA A 9 -9.74 -14.91 5.76
CA ALA A 9 -9.27 -13.71 6.46
C ALA A 9 -7.77 -13.47 6.24
N LEU A 10 -6.96 -14.52 6.24
CA LEU A 10 -5.54 -14.45 5.91
C LEU A 10 -5.34 -14.02 4.45
N ALA A 11 -6.02 -14.64 3.50
CA ALA A 11 -5.92 -14.30 2.08
C ALA A 11 -6.34 -12.84 1.81
N ILE A 12 -7.41 -12.36 2.43
CA ILE A 12 -7.83 -10.96 2.37
C ILE A 12 -6.77 -10.06 3.00
N SER A 13 -6.23 -10.42 4.17
CA SER A 13 -5.19 -9.63 4.82
C SER A 13 -3.92 -9.52 3.97
N VAL A 14 -3.55 -10.61 3.28
CA VAL A 14 -2.42 -10.63 2.34
C VAL A 14 -2.73 -9.75 1.13
N TRP A 15 -3.91 -9.89 0.55
CA TRP A 15 -4.32 -9.09 -0.61
C TRP A 15 -4.41 -7.59 -0.29
N GLU A 16 -4.94 -7.23 0.87
CA GLU A 16 -4.90 -5.86 1.38
C GLU A 16 -3.46 -5.42 1.66
N SER A 17 -2.60 -6.32 2.19
CA SER A 17 -1.16 -6.11 2.37
C SER A 17 -0.41 -5.83 1.05
N GLU A 18 -0.92 -6.34 -0.06
CA GLU A 18 -0.36 -6.18 -1.41
C GLU A 18 -0.94 -4.97 -2.15
N GLY A 19 -1.93 -4.29 -1.57
CA GLY A 19 -2.47 -3.04 -2.11
C GLY A 19 -3.94 -3.08 -2.51
N GLY A 20 -4.60 -4.24 -2.44
CA GLY A 20 -6.03 -4.39 -2.65
C GLY A 20 -6.54 -3.94 -4.03
N ALA A 21 -7.86 -3.87 -4.17
CA ALA A 21 -8.51 -3.36 -5.38
C ALA A 21 -8.54 -1.84 -5.33
N PRO A 22 -8.31 -1.15 -6.45
CA PRO A 22 -8.56 0.29 -6.53
C PRO A 22 -10.04 0.58 -6.25
N ASN A 23 -10.31 1.57 -5.39
CA ASN A 23 -11.69 1.96 -5.06
C ASN A 23 -12.37 2.53 -6.32
N ARG A 24 -13.62 2.11 -6.54
CA ARG A 24 -14.52 2.49 -7.64
C ARG A 24 -14.78 4.00 -7.78
N SER A 25 -14.37 4.81 -6.81
CA SER A 25 -14.55 6.27 -6.80
C SER A 25 -13.86 7.05 -7.95
N GLY A 26 -13.09 6.39 -8.83
CA GLY A 26 -12.42 7.07 -9.95
C GLY A 26 -11.29 8.03 -9.54
N ARG A 27 -11.08 8.26 -8.23
CA ARG A 27 -9.83 8.84 -7.72
C ARG A 27 -8.72 7.87 -8.06
N ARG A 28 -7.82 8.29 -8.95
CA ARG A 28 -6.75 7.43 -9.49
C ARG A 28 -5.84 7.01 -8.34
N TYR A 29 -6.00 5.77 -7.87
CA TYR A 29 -5.04 5.10 -6.97
C TYR A 29 -3.76 4.88 -7.78
N GLN A 30 -2.96 5.94 -7.84
CA GLN A 30 -1.73 5.99 -8.62
C GLN A 30 -0.59 5.25 -7.91
N TYR A 31 -0.76 4.94 -6.63
CA TYR A 31 0.26 4.31 -5.82
C TYR A 31 -0.21 2.97 -5.25
N GLY A 32 0.67 1.97 -5.36
CA GLY A 32 0.55 0.65 -4.74
C GLY A 32 1.69 0.40 -3.77
N ARG A 33 1.66 -0.72 -3.05
CA ARG A 33 2.75 -1.15 -2.16
C ARG A 33 3.23 -2.54 -2.54
N ARG A 34 4.53 -2.77 -2.46
CA ARG A 34 5.16 -4.07 -2.71
C ARG A 34 5.91 -4.51 -1.47
N PHE A 35 5.79 -5.79 -1.13
CA PHE A 35 6.58 -6.42 -0.08
C PHE A 35 7.99 -6.77 -0.61
N GLU A 36 9.03 -6.36 0.10
CA GLU A 36 10.43 -6.55 -0.31
C GLU A 36 11.09 -7.77 0.38
N GLY A 37 10.32 -8.64 1.04
CA GLY A 37 10.82 -9.88 1.65
C GLY A 37 11.42 -9.73 3.06
N ASN A 38 12.04 -8.58 3.35
CA ASN A 38 12.70 -8.28 4.64
C ASN A 38 11.76 -7.61 5.66
N ARG A 39 10.46 -7.91 5.62
CA ARG A 39 9.41 -7.22 6.41
C ARG A 39 9.25 -5.73 6.09
N THR A 40 9.86 -5.24 5.02
CA THR A 40 9.69 -3.86 4.55
C THR A 40 8.89 -3.81 3.26
N TYR A 41 8.41 -2.60 2.98
CA TYR A 41 7.56 -2.30 1.83
C TYR A 41 8.12 -1.12 1.05
N THR A 42 7.93 -1.17 -0.27
CA THR A 42 8.13 -0.04 -1.17
C THR A 42 6.77 0.45 -1.67
N ILE A 43 6.52 1.75 -1.59
CA ILE A 43 5.40 2.37 -2.30
C ILE A 43 5.88 2.72 -3.70
N TYR A 44 5.13 2.29 -4.71
CA TYR A 44 5.47 2.53 -6.12
C TYR A 44 4.29 3.13 -6.87
N HIS A 45 4.59 3.88 -7.92
CA HIS A 45 3.58 4.37 -8.84
C HIS A 45 3.14 3.24 -9.77
N VAL A 46 1.86 2.88 -9.78
CA VAL A 46 1.36 1.64 -10.40
C VAL A 46 1.53 1.59 -11.93
N PHE A 47 1.62 2.74 -12.58
CA PHE A 47 1.80 2.81 -14.04
C PHE A 47 3.26 2.84 -14.49
N THR A 48 4.18 3.30 -13.63
CA THR A 48 5.60 3.44 -13.98
C THR A 48 6.50 2.44 -13.25
N GLY A 49 6.00 1.83 -12.17
CA GLY A 49 6.77 0.95 -11.28
C GLY A 49 7.81 1.68 -10.42
N GLU A 50 7.96 3.00 -10.59
CA GLU A 50 8.95 3.80 -9.86
C GLU A 50 8.57 3.95 -8.39
N ALA A 51 9.57 3.94 -7.52
CA ALA A 51 9.37 4.20 -6.09
C ALA A 51 8.84 5.62 -5.87
N ALA A 52 7.75 5.73 -5.11
CA ALA A 52 7.14 7.01 -4.78
C ALA A 52 8.09 7.89 -3.94
N LYS A 53 7.87 9.20 -4.01
CA LYS A 53 8.63 10.20 -3.25
C LYS A 53 7.68 11.19 -2.58
N ILE A 54 8.01 11.60 -1.36
CA ILE A 54 7.39 12.74 -0.66
C ILE A 54 8.51 13.70 -0.28
N GLY A 55 8.56 14.85 -0.94
CA GLY A 55 9.72 15.75 -0.88
C GLY A 55 11.00 15.01 -1.30
N LEU A 56 12.01 15.01 -0.43
CA LEU A 56 13.29 14.31 -0.64
C LEU A 56 13.27 12.83 -0.25
N TRP A 57 12.20 12.35 0.40
CA TRP A 57 12.14 11.00 0.94
C TRP A 57 11.62 10.01 -0.10
N ARG A 58 12.42 8.98 -0.41
CA ARG A 58 11.98 7.82 -1.18
C ARG A 58 11.20 6.86 -0.28
N MET A 59 10.05 6.41 -0.76
CA MET A 59 9.15 5.52 -0.03
C MET A 59 9.57 4.04 -0.15
N VAL A 60 10.80 3.74 0.23
CA VAL A 60 11.41 2.40 0.21
C VAL A 60 11.76 1.96 1.63
N GLY A 61 11.82 0.65 1.88
CA GLY A 61 12.25 0.15 3.19
C GLY A 61 11.29 0.48 4.34
N LEU A 62 10.02 0.75 4.03
CA LEU A 62 9.04 1.19 5.01
C LEU A 62 8.58 0.02 5.88
N SER A 63 8.39 0.27 7.18
CA SER A 63 7.66 -0.65 8.04
C SER A 63 6.20 -0.81 7.55
N PRO A 64 5.50 -1.91 7.88
CA PRO A 64 4.12 -2.13 7.43
C PRO A 64 3.18 -0.95 7.78
N ARG A 65 3.33 -0.39 9.00
CA ARG A 65 2.55 0.75 9.48
C ARG A 65 2.86 2.03 8.68
N ASN A 66 4.13 2.30 8.41
CA ASN A 66 4.55 3.49 7.66
C ASN A 66 4.13 3.40 6.20
N ALA A 67 4.23 2.21 5.59
CA ALA A 67 3.78 1.95 4.23
C ALA A 67 2.28 2.20 4.08
N ALA A 68 1.44 1.69 5.00
CA ALA A 68 0.00 1.93 4.99
C ALA A 68 -0.34 3.43 5.11
N ARG A 69 0.35 4.16 5.99
CA ARG A 69 0.15 5.61 6.17
C ARG A 69 0.55 6.39 4.90
N ALA A 70 1.71 6.08 4.32
CA ALA A 70 2.20 6.72 3.10
C ALA A 70 1.25 6.47 1.92
N LEU A 71 0.78 5.22 1.75
CA LEU A 71 -0.16 4.84 0.70
C LEU A 71 -1.48 5.64 0.81
N ARG A 72 -1.99 5.84 2.04
CA ARG A 72 -3.19 6.64 2.28
C ARG A 72 -2.99 8.11 1.91
N ILE A 73 -1.86 8.70 2.30
CA ILE A 73 -1.51 10.10 1.98
C ILE A 73 -1.38 10.27 0.46
N LEU A 74 -0.64 9.38 -0.20
CA LEU A 74 -0.35 9.47 -1.63
C LEU A 74 -1.59 9.27 -2.52
N ASN A 75 -2.52 8.40 -2.11
CA ASN A 75 -3.78 8.19 -2.84
C ASN A 75 -4.92 9.12 -2.38
N ASN A 76 -4.76 9.83 -1.26
CA ASN A 76 -5.74 10.81 -0.77
C ASN A 76 -5.04 12.03 -0.13
N PRO A 77 -4.48 12.94 -0.94
CA PRO A 77 -3.66 14.05 -0.47
C PRO A 77 -4.42 15.08 0.40
N GLN A 78 -5.76 15.07 0.42
CA GLN A 78 -6.55 15.94 1.31
C GLN A 78 -6.38 15.58 2.80
N LEU A 79 -5.97 14.35 3.12
CA LEU A 79 -5.65 13.90 4.49
C LEU A 79 -4.25 14.31 4.97
N ALA A 80 -3.48 15.04 4.16
CA ALA A 80 -2.16 15.54 4.53
C ALA A 80 -2.19 16.96 5.13
N SER A 81 -3.35 17.60 5.14
CA SER A 81 -3.58 19.01 5.49
C SER A 81 -4.32 19.25 6.81
N ASP A 82 -4.68 18.17 7.53
CA ASP A 82 -5.29 18.19 8.87
C ASP A 82 -4.29 17.65 9.92
#